data_AF-A0A9E6AGV2-F1
#
_entry.id   AF-A0A9E6AGV2-F1
#
_cell.length_a   1.000
_cell.length_b   1.000
_cell.length_c   1.000
_cell.angle_alpha   90.00
_cell.angle_beta   90.00
_cell.angle_gamma   90.00
#
_symmetry.space_group_name_H-M   'P 1'
#
loop_
_entity.id
_entity.type
_entity.pdbx_description
1 polymer ?
#
loop_
_entity_poly.entity_id
_entity_poly.type
_entity_poly.pdbx_seq_one_letter_code
_entity_poly.pdbx_strand_id
1 'polypeptide(L)'
;MRISRIGVQPPYLGRLHKGFAAEANSSAYHVSKAGLNIMTEGLANELWSREIEVNCLVPGPTATATFDNAEAGNERGPEDILSAGKEELPKGLPAWERVKHPDEVAALALQLANYRMADQRDRCSL
;
A
#
# COMPACT_ATOMS: atom_id res chain seq x y z
N MET A 1 -15.46 -3.14 -15.31
CA MET A 1 -14.34 -2.41 -14.68
C MET A 1 -14.60 -2.32 -13.18
N ARG A 2 -13.85 -3.06 -12.35
CA ARG A 2 -13.97 -2.98 -10.89
C ARG A 2 -12.61 -2.56 -10.35
N ILE A 3 -12.46 -1.26 -10.09
CA ILE A 3 -11.32 -0.74 -9.33
C ILE A 3 -11.57 -1.17 -7.88
N SER A 4 -10.83 -2.18 -7.43
CA SER A 4 -10.92 -2.67 -6.05
C SER A 4 -10.14 -1.72 -5.15
N ARG A 5 -10.76 -0.62 -4.74
CA ARG A 5 -10.19 0.33 -3.77
C ARG A 5 -10.39 -0.25 -2.36
N ILE A 6 -9.44 -1.04 -1.87
CA ILE A 6 -9.46 -1.56 -0.49
C ILE A 6 -8.79 -0.52 0.42
N GLY A 7 -9.55 0.53 0.71
CA GLY A 7 -9.25 1.52 1.74
C GLY A 7 -10.57 1.91 2.38
N VAL A 8 -10.79 1.49 3.62
CA VAL A 8 -11.98 1.88 4.38
C VAL A 8 -11.82 3.34 4.77
N GLN A 9 -12.44 4.27 4.02
CA GLN A 9 -12.58 5.67 4.45
C GLN A 9 -14.06 6.08 4.46
N PRO A 10 -14.55 6.69 5.56
CA PRO A 10 -15.87 7.28 5.61
C PRO A 10 -15.94 8.57 4.75
N PRO A 11 -17.13 8.91 4.22
CA PRO A 11 -17.30 9.86 3.10
C PRO A 11 -17.10 11.36 3.41
N TYR A 12 -16.55 11.74 4.56
CA TYR A 12 -16.51 13.15 5.00
C TYR A 12 -15.11 13.76 5.18
N LEU A 13 -14.05 13.08 4.76
CA LEU A 13 -12.69 13.63 4.81
C LEU A 13 -12.04 13.55 3.43
N GLY A 14 -12.06 14.66 2.68
CA GLY A 14 -11.48 14.81 1.34
C GLY A 14 -9.94 14.79 1.32
N ARG A 15 -9.31 13.89 2.09
CA ARG A 15 -7.86 13.70 2.14
C ARG A 15 -7.56 12.38 1.45
N LEU A 16 -6.67 12.41 0.44
CA LEU A 16 -6.02 11.21 -0.10
C LEU A 16 -5.54 10.34 1.09
N HIS A 17 -5.63 9.02 0.96
CA HIS A 17 -5.12 8.06 1.97
C HIS A 17 -3.73 8.49 2.46
N LYS A 18 -3.37 8.28 3.73
CA LYS A 18 -2.08 8.77 4.30
C LYS A 18 -0.87 8.44 3.42
N GLY A 19 -0.85 7.29 2.74
CA GLY A 19 0.25 6.94 1.82
C GLY A 19 0.32 7.75 0.50
N PHE A 20 -0.71 8.52 0.16
CA PHE A 20 -0.74 9.47 -0.97
C PHE A 20 -1.03 10.92 -0.53
N ALA A 21 -1.20 11.16 0.78
CA ALA A 21 -1.35 12.50 1.31
C ALA A 21 0.01 13.20 1.30
N ALA A 22 0.01 14.50 0.98
CA ALA A 22 1.21 15.32 1.08
C ALA A 22 1.47 15.70 2.55
N GLU A 23 2.66 15.42 3.05
CA GLU A 23 3.15 15.90 4.35
C GLU A 23 4.39 16.81 4.16
N ALA A 24 4.64 17.68 5.15
CA ALA A 24 5.80 18.56 5.14
C ALA A 24 7.11 17.75 5.27
N ASN A 25 8.20 18.24 4.67
CA ASN A 25 9.55 17.65 4.71
C ASN A 25 9.75 16.34 3.91
N SER A 26 8.81 15.94 3.04
CA SER A 26 8.97 14.75 2.18
C SER A 26 8.23 14.87 0.84
N SER A 27 8.17 16.08 0.26
CA SER A 27 7.37 16.37 -0.95
C SER A 27 7.70 15.46 -2.13
N ALA A 28 8.98 15.20 -2.40
CA ALA A 28 9.41 14.30 -3.48
C ALA A 28 8.87 12.86 -3.28
N TYR A 29 8.88 12.37 -2.03
CA TYR A 29 8.35 11.05 -1.69
C TYR A 29 6.83 10.98 -1.90
N HIS A 30 6.08 11.96 -1.38
CA HIS A 30 4.62 11.98 -1.51
C HIS A 30 4.16 12.16 -2.96
N VAL A 31 4.83 13.04 -3.73
CA VAL A 31 4.54 13.23 -5.16
C VAL A 31 4.82 11.94 -5.94
N SER A 32 5.92 11.25 -5.64
CA SER A 32 6.24 9.98 -6.29
C SER A 32 5.19 8.90 -5.99
N LYS A 33 4.71 8.81 -4.74
CA LYS A 33 3.62 7.89 -4.38
C LYS A 33 2.32 8.25 -5.09
N ALA A 34 1.92 9.52 -5.12
CA ALA A 34 0.73 9.96 -5.85
C ALA A 34 0.83 9.66 -7.36
N GLY A 35 2.01 9.85 -7.95
CA GLY A 35 2.31 9.51 -9.34
C GLY A 35 2.14 8.00 -9.62
N LEU A 36 2.61 7.13 -8.71
CA LEU A 36 2.40 5.69 -8.83
C LEU A 36 0.91 5.31 -8.84
N ASN A 37 0.05 6.02 -8.09
CA ASN A 37 -1.40 5.76 -8.13
C ASN A 37 -1.98 6.01 -9.52
N ILE A 38 -1.71 7.17 -10.10
CA ILE A 38 -2.21 7.54 -11.43
C ILE A 38 -1.60 6.65 -12.52
N MET A 39 -0.31 6.33 -12.40
CA MET A 39 0.37 5.41 -13.31
C MET A 39 -0.25 4.01 -13.30
N THR A 40 -0.63 3.51 -12.12
CA THR A 40 -1.32 2.22 -11.98
C THR A 40 -2.68 2.25 -12.70
N GLU A 41 -3.45 3.33 -12.55
CA GLU A 41 -4.74 3.49 -13.24
C GLU A 41 -4.57 3.55 -14.77
N GLY A 42 -3.55 4.25 -15.27
CA GLY A 42 -3.23 4.28 -16.70
C GLY A 42 -2.89 2.90 -17.25
N LEU A 43 -1.95 2.20 -16.60
CA LEU A 43 -1.52 0.87 -17.01
C LEU A 43 -2.65 -0.16 -16.93
N ALA A 44 -3.51 -0.08 -15.91
CA ALA A 44 -4.67 -0.97 -15.79
C ALA A 44 -5.62 -0.83 -17.00
N ASN A 45 -5.83 0.39 -17.50
CA ASN A 45 -6.66 0.62 -18.70
C ASN A 45 -5.98 0.16 -19.99
N GLU A 46 -4.67 0.37 -20.13
CA GLU A 46 -3.92 0.00 -21.33
C GLU A 46 -3.75 -1.52 -21.47
N LEU A 47 -3.49 -2.20 -20.36
CA LEU A 47 -3.11 -3.61 -20.35
C LEU A 47 -4.28 -4.58 -20.15
N TRP A 48 -5.48 -4.07 -19.84
CA TRP A 48 -6.67 -4.89 -19.62
C TRP A 48 -6.95 -5.85 -20.78
N SER A 49 -6.79 -5.37 -22.02
CA SER A 49 -7.04 -6.14 -23.25
C SER A 49 -6.07 -7.32 -23.44
N ARG A 50 -4.97 -7.33 -22.70
CA ARG A 50 -3.93 -8.37 -22.71
C ARG A 50 -4.07 -9.34 -21.53
N GLU A 51 -5.19 -9.28 -20.81
CA GLU A 51 -5.42 -10.08 -19.60
C GLU A 51 -4.37 -9.84 -18.49
N ILE A 52 -3.80 -8.62 -18.43
CA ILE A 52 -2.84 -8.20 -17.40
C ILE A 52 -3.52 -7.21 -16.45
N GLU A 53 -3.51 -7.53 -15.16
CA GLU A 53 -4.05 -6.67 -14.11
C GLU A 53 -2.95 -5.90 -13.40
N VAL A 54 -3.19 -4.61 -13.14
CA VAL A 54 -2.26 -3.74 -12.44
C VAL A 54 -2.96 -3.17 -11.22
N ASN A 55 -2.40 -3.42 -10.03
CA ASN A 55 -2.95 -2.97 -8.76
C ASN A 55 -1.86 -2.25 -7.95
N CYS A 56 -2.27 -1.24 -7.18
CA CYS A 56 -1.38 -0.50 -6.28
C CYS A 56 -1.72 -0.87 -4.83
N LEU A 57 -0.75 -1.44 -4.12
CA LEU A 57 -0.87 -1.74 -2.70
C LEU A 57 -0.10 -0.70 -1.88
N VAL A 58 -0.81 -0.01 -0.98
CA VAL A 58 -0.22 1.01 -0.10
C VAL A 58 -0.38 0.55 1.34
N PRO A 59 0.63 -0.13 1.91
CA PRO A 59 0.59 -0.51 3.31
C PRO A 59 0.74 0.73 4.20
N GLY A 60 0.11 0.66 5.38
CA GLY A 60 0.47 1.55 6.48
C GLY A 60 1.85 1.18 7.07
N PRO A 61 2.23 1.74 8.23
CA PRO A 61 3.50 1.38 8.87
C PRO A 61 3.63 -0.12 9.06
N THR A 62 4.71 -0.68 8.53
CA THR A 62 4.99 -2.13 8.49
C THR A 62 6.39 -2.33 9.01
N ALA A 63 6.61 -3.38 9.80
CA ALA A 63 7.89 -3.69 10.41
C ALA A 63 8.91 -4.16 9.36
N THR A 64 9.54 -3.20 8.68
CA THR A 64 10.60 -3.41 7.69
C THR A 64 11.79 -2.53 7.99
N ALA A 65 12.98 -2.88 7.50
CA ALA A 65 14.18 -2.06 7.64
C ALA A 65 14.00 -0.61 7.15
N THR A 66 13.19 -0.41 6.10
CA THR A 66 12.84 0.93 5.60
C THR A 66 12.00 1.73 6.59
N PHE A 67 11.11 1.08 7.33
CA PHE A 67 10.37 1.75 8.41
C PHE A 67 11.31 2.03 9.58
N ASP A 68 12.23 1.11 9.89
CA ASP A 68 13.19 1.24 10.97
C ASP A 68 14.14 2.44 10.82
N ASN A 69 14.48 2.81 9.58
CA ASN A 69 15.43 3.88 9.25
C ASN A 69 16.79 3.73 9.98
N ALA A 70 17.20 2.50 10.27
CA ALA A 70 18.50 2.21 10.84
C ALA A 70 19.62 2.53 9.83
N GLU A 71 20.82 2.85 10.34
CA GLU A 71 21.99 3.00 9.47
C GLU A 71 22.30 1.69 8.74
N ALA A 72 22.85 1.79 7.54
CA ALA A 72 23.18 0.63 6.71
C ALA A 72 24.10 -0.34 7.48
N GLY A 73 23.61 -1.57 7.69
CA GLY A 73 24.30 -2.60 8.47
C GLY A 73 23.75 -2.84 9.89
N ASN A 74 22.84 -1.99 10.39
CA ASN A 74 22.16 -2.14 11.68
C ASN A 74 20.66 -2.42 11.52
N GLU A 75 20.25 -3.00 10.39
CA GLU A 75 18.85 -3.28 10.09
C GLU A 75 18.27 -4.32 11.05
N ARG A 76 17.15 -3.99 11.70
CA ARG A 76 16.44 -4.91 12.59
C ARG A 76 15.50 -5.84 11.82
N GLY A 77 15.34 -7.06 12.35
CA GLY A 77 14.34 -7.99 11.85
C GLY A 77 12.90 -7.52 12.14
N PRO A 78 11.89 -8.04 11.43
CA PRO A 78 10.48 -7.72 11.67
C PRO A 78 10.05 -7.97 13.13
N GLU A 79 10.52 -9.08 13.72
CA GLU A 79 10.25 -9.46 15.11
C GLU A 79 10.82 -8.46 16.13
N ASP A 80 12.02 -7.92 15.87
CA ASP A 80 12.68 -6.96 16.74
C ASP A 80 11.96 -5.60 16.69
N ILE A 81 11.54 -5.17 15.49
CA ILE A 81 10.81 -3.92 15.28
C ILE A 81 9.42 -3.98 15.93
N LEU A 82 8.75 -5.14 15.90
CA LEU A 82 7.44 -5.31 16.53
C LEU A 82 7.52 -5.42 18.05
N SER A 83 8.64 -5.92 18.57
CA SER A 83 8.91 -6.01 20.01
C SER A 83 9.37 -4.67 20.60
N ALA A 84 9.85 -3.75 19.76
CA ALA A 84 10.25 -2.41 20.16
C ALA A 84 9.05 -1.62 20.74
N GLY A 85 9.28 -0.97 21.88
CA GLY A 85 8.27 -0.11 22.50
C GLY A 85 7.92 1.08 21.60
N LYS A 86 6.73 1.69 21.79
CA LYS A 86 6.30 2.88 21.02
C LYS A 86 7.30 4.04 21.04
N GLU A 87 8.18 4.10 22.04
CA GLU A 87 9.24 5.11 22.19
C GLU A 87 10.45 4.87 21.28
N GLU A 88 10.69 3.62 20.86
CA GLU A 88 11.79 3.21 19.99
C GLU A 88 11.40 3.16 18.51
N LEU A 89 10.10 3.37 18.21
CA LEU A 89 9.60 3.46 16.86
C LEU A 89 9.83 4.86 16.27
N PRO A 90 10.05 4.98 14.95
CA PRO A 90 10.22 6.26 14.29
C PRO A 90 9.06 7.22 14.59
N LYS A 91 9.41 8.45 14.99
CA LYS A 91 8.44 9.51 15.34
C LYS A 91 7.58 9.86 14.12
N GLY A 92 6.26 9.98 14.31
CA GLY A 92 5.32 10.38 13.25
C GLY A 92 4.09 9.47 13.09
N LEU A 93 4.01 8.40 13.88
CA LEU A 93 2.80 7.58 13.95
C LEU A 93 1.78 8.17 14.94
N PRO A 94 0.49 8.26 14.55
CA PRO A 94 -0.58 8.53 15.51
C PRO A 94 -0.55 7.51 16.65
N ALA A 95 -0.95 7.91 17.86
CA ALA A 95 -0.90 7.04 19.04
C ALA A 95 -1.73 5.74 18.89
N TRP A 96 -2.70 5.74 17.98
CA TRP A 96 -3.59 4.63 17.66
C TRP A 96 -3.16 3.79 16.44
N GLU A 97 -2.11 4.19 15.71
CA GLU A 97 -1.69 3.49 14.50
C GLU A 97 -0.83 2.26 14.85
N ARG A 98 -1.30 1.07 14.46
CA ARG A 98 -0.58 -0.19 14.67
C ARG A 98 0.45 -0.42 13.55
N VAL A 99 1.66 -0.84 13.92
CA VAL A 99 2.66 -1.39 13.01
C VAL A 99 2.28 -2.83 12.65
N LYS A 100 2.21 -3.14 11.35
CA LYS A 100 1.81 -4.45 10.84
C LYS A 100 3.03 -5.35 10.63
N HIS A 101 2.84 -6.66 10.74
CA HIS A 101 3.86 -7.62 10.31
C HIS A 101 3.92 -7.64 8.77
N PRO A 102 5.11 -7.75 8.14
CA PRO A 102 5.23 -7.80 6.67
C PRO A 102 4.41 -8.93 6.03
N ASP A 103 4.26 -10.07 6.69
CA ASP A 103 3.44 -11.18 6.20
C ASP A 103 1.95 -10.83 6.05
N GLU A 104 1.42 -9.89 6.85
CA GLU A 104 0.03 -9.43 6.69
C GLU A 104 -0.14 -8.71 5.35
N VAL A 105 0.87 -7.92 4.95
CA VAL A 105 0.90 -7.23 3.66
C VAL A 105 1.12 -8.23 2.52
N ALA A 106 2.00 -9.22 2.74
CA ALA A 106 2.28 -10.28 1.76
C ALA A 106 1.05 -11.15 1.48
N ALA A 107 0.26 -11.48 2.51
CA ALA A 107 -0.98 -12.25 2.35
C ALA A 107 -1.99 -11.52 1.44
N LEU A 108 -2.15 -10.21 1.61
CA LEU A 108 -3.02 -9.41 0.74
C LEU A 108 -2.45 -9.30 -0.67
N ALA A 109 -1.13 -9.14 -0.83
CA ALA A 109 -0.49 -9.12 -2.14
C ALA A 109 -0.67 -10.45 -2.88
N LEU A 110 -0.52 -11.58 -2.18
CA LEU A 110 -0.76 -12.92 -2.71
C LEU A 110 -2.22 -13.10 -3.14
N GLN A 111 -3.16 -12.58 -2.33
CA GLN A 111 -4.58 -12.61 -2.66
C GLN A 111 -4.87 -11.78 -3.92
N LEU A 112 -4.29 -10.59 -4.07
CA LEU A 112 -4.40 -9.77 -5.29
C LEU A 112 -3.82 -10.47 -6.52
N ALA A 113 -2.69 -11.16 -6.38
CA ALA A 113 -2.10 -11.92 -7.48
C ALA A 113 -2.95 -13.15 -7.87
N ASN A 114 -3.64 -13.76 -6.90
CA ASN A 114 -4.49 -14.93 -7.11
C ASN A 114 -5.93 -14.60 -7.46
N TYR A 115 -6.34 -13.33 -7.39
CA TYR A 115 -7.63 -12.88 -7.91
C TYR A 115 -7.60 -12.94 -9.43
N ARG A 116 -7.71 -14.15 -9.97
CA ARG A 116 -8.05 -14.36 -11.37
C ARG A 116 -9.49 -13.91 -11.53
N MET A 117 -9.73 -12.85 -12.31
CA MET A 117 -11.08 -12.50 -12.70
C MET A 117 -11.68 -13.70 -13.43
N ALA A 118 -12.56 -14.41 -12.74
CA ALA A 118 -13.38 -15.45 -13.34
C ALA A 118 -14.02 -14.84 -14.59
N ASP A 119 -13.62 -15.38 -15.74
CA ASP A 119 -14.42 -15.49 -16.94
C ASP A 119 -15.38 -14.32 -17.20
N GLN A 120 -14.81 -13.18 -17.57
CA GLN A 120 -15.58 -12.02 -18.04
C GLN A 120 -16.01 -12.13 -19.51
N ARG A 121 -15.61 -13.20 -20.21
CA ARG A 121 -16.11 -13.53 -21.55
C ARG A 121 -17.59 -13.93 -21.50
N ASP A 122 -18.01 -14.65 -20.46
CA ASP A 122 -19.40 -15.14 -20.33
C ASP A 122 -20.43 -14.08 -19.87
N ARG A 123 -20.00 -12.89 -19.42
CA ARG A 123 -20.92 -11.84 -18.96
C ARG A 123 -21.14 -10.68 -19.95
N CYS A 124 -20.44 -10.67 -21.08
CA CYS A 124 -20.58 -9.64 -22.12
C CYS A 124 -21.33 -10.14 -23.36
N SER A 125 -21.93 -11.33 -23.30
CA SER A 125 -22.75 -11.95 -24.35
C SER A 125 -24.26 -11.89 -24.07
N LEU A 126 -24.74 -10.92 -23.29
CA LEU A 126 -26.17 -10.63 -23.09
C LEU A 126 -26.50 -9.20 -23.51
#